data_AF-A0A2R6ANU5-F1
#
_entry.id   AF-A0A2R6ANU5-F1
#
_cell.length_a   1.000
_cell.length_b   1.000
_cell.length_c   1.000
_cell.angle_alpha   90.00
_cell.angle_beta   90.00
_cell.angle_gamma   90.00
#
_symmetry.space_group_name_H-M   'P 1'
#
loop_
_entity.id
_entity.type
_entity.pdbx_description
1 polymer ?
#
loop_
_entity_poly.entity_id
_entity_poly.type
_entity_poly.pdbx_seq_one_letter_code
_entity_poly.pdbx_strand_id
1 'polypeptide(L)'
;MQREEGSLSAPFWRTSFFNLALGAIWILDGLLQLQPYMFSRSFEIQVVRSAAMSLPTPINAWFLTVISAHMVPYAKLLNVVFCSIELVTGVLLLLRKKFLVIAGNVLSAVWGFLIWVFGEGFGGTLTLSVVHLNLSYPETLFTGFPGAALLYALISVFILVSFKKRFLKEASRLTAILIFGLGALIQLLPQFFDPRVQFSMFVSSVLMGSAPQSLVPYIVKLASWASFHPVVANMAEIMASLSIAFTLILNKKAVIPLSAVYLAFVWVFGMGFMGLFNGVATDPGTPPLLFVLVLCATLAR
;
A
#
# COMPACT_ATOMS: atom_id res chain seq x y z
N MET A 1 -41.70 18.18 -30.11
CA MET A 1 -40.91 18.94 -29.11
C MET A 1 -41.12 18.23 -27.78
N GLN A 2 -40.18 17.60 -27.08
CA GLN A 2 -38.72 17.54 -27.13
C GLN A 2 -38.29 16.07 -26.92
N ARG A 3 -37.31 15.58 -27.68
CA ARG A 3 -36.59 14.35 -27.38
C ARG A 3 -35.67 14.66 -26.21
N GLU A 4 -35.84 13.98 -25.09
CA GLU A 4 -34.76 13.81 -24.12
C GLU A 4 -33.68 12.97 -24.79
N GLU A 5 -32.69 13.64 -25.38
CA GLU A 5 -31.42 13.02 -25.71
C GLU A 5 -30.75 12.65 -24.40
N GLY A 6 -31.04 11.43 -23.92
CA GLY A 6 -30.28 10.79 -22.88
C GLY A 6 -28.82 10.81 -23.29
N SER A 7 -28.02 11.62 -22.57
CA SER A 7 -26.57 11.59 -22.72
C SER A 7 -26.16 10.15 -22.48
N LEU A 8 -25.79 9.44 -23.55
CA LEU A 8 -25.19 8.12 -23.49
C LEU A 8 -23.90 8.28 -22.70
N SER A 9 -24.00 8.11 -21.37
CA SER A 9 -22.86 8.07 -20.49
C SER A 9 -21.93 7.01 -21.06
N ALA A 10 -20.77 7.46 -21.55
CA ALA A 10 -19.76 6.58 -22.12
C ALA A 10 -19.61 5.37 -21.18
N PRO A 11 -19.68 4.14 -21.70
CA PRO A 11 -19.73 2.98 -20.84
C PRO A 11 -18.46 2.94 -19.98
N PHE A 12 -18.63 2.60 -18.70
CA PHE A 12 -17.63 2.67 -17.62
C PHE A 12 -16.21 2.12 -17.96
N TRP A 13 -16.10 1.30 -19.01
CA TRP A 13 -14.84 0.75 -19.53
C TRP A 13 -14.01 1.70 -20.41
N ARG A 14 -14.51 2.85 -20.86
CA ARG A 14 -13.66 3.89 -21.47
C ARG A 14 -12.75 4.47 -20.39
N THR A 15 -11.57 3.86 -20.21
CA THR A 15 -10.46 4.25 -19.31
C THR A 15 -10.94 5.15 -18.17
N SER A 16 -11.60 4.57 -17.18
CA SER A 16 -11.95 5.30 -15.97
C SER A 16 -10.65 5.86 -15.37
N PHE A 17 -10.70 7.07 -14.85
CA PHE A 17 -9.57 7.71 -14.18
C PHE A 17 -8.85 6.76 -13.20
N PHE A 18 -9.61 5.87 -12.54
CA PHE A 18 -9.09 4.86 -11.63
C PHE A 18 -8.23 3.78 -12.30
N ASN A 19 -8.59 3.32 -13.50
CA ASN A 19 -7.73 2.41 -14.27
C ASN A 19 -6.45 3.11 -14.73
N LEU A 20 -6.53 4.39 -15.09
CA LEU A 20 -5.35 5.17 -15.47
C LEU A 20 -4.42 5.37 -14.28
N ALA A 21 -4.96 5.72 -13.11
CA ALA A 21 -4.19 5.85 -11.88
C ALA A 21 -3.53 4.52 -11.51
N LEU A 22 -4.31 3.42 -11.46
CA LEU A 22 -3.79 2.10 -11.12
C LEU A 22 -2.74 1.62 -12.13
N GLY A 23 -2.99 1.83 -13.42
CA GLY A 23 -2.05 1.48 -14.48
C GLY A 23 -0.75 2.28 -14.39
N ALA A 24 -0.82 3.58 -14.10
CA ALA A 24 0.37 4.41 -13.92
C ALA A 24 1.20 3.98 -12.70
N ILE A 25 0.54 3.62 -11.59
CA ILE A 25 1.24 3.13 -10.39
C ILE A 25 1.88 1.76 -10.68
N TRP A 26 1.20 0.83 -11.38
CA TRP A 26 1.80 -0.44 -11.82
C TRP A 26 2.99 -0.27 -12.78
N ILE A 27 2.94 0.70 -13.70
CA ILE A 27 4.08 1.01 -14.55
C ILE A 27 5.25 1.51 -13.70
N LEU A 28 4.99 2.40 -12.75
CA LEU A 28 6.02 2.87 -11.83
C LEU A 28 6.61 1.68 -11.06
N ASP A 29 5.78 0.82 -10.46
CA ASP A 29 6.17 -0.42 -9.79
C ASP A 29 7.13 -1.26 -10.64
N GLY A 30 6.70 -1.62 -11.86
CA GLY A 30 7.50 -2.43 -12.77
C GLY A 30 8.81 -1.76 -13.21
N LEU A 31 8.88 -0.42 -13.22
CA LEU A 31 10.13 0.31 -13.45
C LEU A 31 11.03 0.30 -12.21
N LEU A 32 10.47 0.31 -11.00
CA LEU A 32 11.24 0.20 -9.76
C LEU A 32 11.90 -1.19 -9.64
N GLN A 33 11.27 -2.23 -10.17
CA GLN A 33 11.87 -3.58 -10.26
C GLN A 33 13.18 -3.61 -11.07
N LEU A 34 13.43 -2.63 -11.94
CA LEU A 34 14.67 -2.54 -12.73
C LEU A 34 15.86 -1.92 -11.97
N GLN A 35 15.66 -1.49 -10.72
CA GLN A 35 16.73 -0.93 -9.91
C GLN A 35 17.84 -1.97 -9.66
N PRO A 36 19.13 -1.56 -9.60
CA PRO A 36 20.23 -2.46 -9.28
C PRO A 36 20.05 -3.20 -7.95
N TYR A 37 19.39 -2.58 -6.97
CA TYR A 37 19.07 -3.18 -5.68
C TYR A 37 18.27 -4.48 -5.81
N MET A 38 17.31 -4.54 -6.75
CA MET A 38 16.42 -5.69 -6.97
C MET A 38 17.15 -6.93 -7.52
N PHE A 39 18.36 -6.74 -8.04
CA PHE A 39 19.25 -7.81 -8.52
C PHE A 39 20.38 -8.13 -7.53
N SER A 40 20.31 -7.59 -6.31
CA SER A 40 21.31 -7.75 -5.27
C SER A 40 20.89 -8.75 -4.20
N ARG A 41 21.88 -9.28 -3.48
CA ARG A 41 21.63 -10.12 -2.30
C ARG A 41 20.93 -9.36 -1.17
N SER A 42 21.05 -8.04 -1.13
CA SER A 42 20.38 -7.21 -0.14
C SER A 42 18.86 -7.28 -0.29
N PHE A 43 18.34 -7.26 -1.52
CA PHE A 43 16.90 -7.44 -1.78
C PHE A 43 16.40 -8.80 -1.29
N GLU A 44 17.13 -9.88 -1.57
CA GLU A 44 16.77 -11.23 -1.11
C GLU A 44 16.68 -11.33 0.42
N ILE A 45 17.61 -10.70 1.13
CA ILE A 45 17.68 -10.77 2.60
C ILE A 45 16.70 -9.80 3.26
N GLN A 46 16.66 -8.55 2.79
CA GLN A 46 15.92 -7.48 3.46
C GLN A 46 14.44 -7.45 3.09
N VAL A 47 14.08 -7.88 1.87
CA VAL A 47 12.70 -7.89 1.40
C VAL A 47 12.13 -9.30 1.44
N VAL A 48 12.64 -10.21 0.61
CA VAL A 48 12.03 -11.53 0.40
C VAL A 48 12.07 -12.38 1.68
N ARG A 49 13.23 -12.47 2.33
CA ARG A 49 13.35 -13.23 3.58
C ARG A 49 12.57 -12.57 4.73
N SER A 50 12.53 -11.24 4.80
CA SER A 50 11.76 -10.51 5.81
C SER A 50 10.27 -10.83 5.69
N ALA A 51 9.72 -10.73 4.47
CA ALA A 51 8.34 -11.10 4.17
C ALA A 51 8.03 -12.57 4.46
N ALA A 52 8.98 -13.48 4.16
CA ALA A 52 8.81 -14.88 4.50
C ALA A 52 8.78 -15.13 6.01
N MET A 53 9.59 -14.39 6.79
CA MET A 53 9.62 -14.51 8.25
C MET A 53 8.37 -13.93 8.93
N SER A 54 7.72 -12.94 8.31
CA SER A 54 6.47 -12.36 8.82
C SER A 54 5.23 -13.22 8.51
N LEU A 55 5.37 -14.35 7.81
CA LEU A 55 4.28 -15.31 7.67
C LEU A 55 4.04 -16.10 8.97
N PRO A 56 2.79 -16.49 9.28
CA PRO A 56 2.51 -17.38 10.41
C PRO A 56 3.15 -18.77 10.24
N THR A 57 3.56 -19.41 11.34
CA THR A 57 3.96 -20.82 11.34
C THR A 57 2.72 -21.73 11.18
N PRO A 58 2.74 -22.78 10.34
CA PRO A 58 3.89 -23.38 9.66
C PRO A 58 4.19 -22.85 8.26
N ILE A 59 3.45 -21.85 7.77
CA ILE A 59 3.58 -21.33 6.40
C ILE A 59 4.97 -20.72 6.19
N ASN A 60 5.51 -19.98 7.17
CA ASN A 60 6.87 -19.42 7.05
C ASN A 60 7.95 -20.48 6.84
N ALA A 61 7.89 -21.60 7.59
CA ALA A 61 8.89 -22.66 7.53
C ALA A 61 8.86 -23.36 6.17
N TRP A 62 7.66 -23.66 5.67
CA TRP A 62 7.49 -24.17 4.31
C TRP A 62 8.00 -23.18 3.27
N PHE A 63 7.61 -21.91 3.37
CA PHE A 63 7.95 -20.90 2.36
C PHE A 63 9.43 -20.57 2.33
N LEU A 64 10.11 -20.49 3.49
CA LEU A 64 11.56 -20.34 3.57
C LEU A 64 12.30 -21.50 2.92
N THR A 65 11.78 -22.73 3.05
CA THR A 65 12.34 -23.92 2.40
C THR A 65 12.19 -23.80 0.87
N VAL A 66 11.02 -23.38 0.40
CA VAL A 66 10.75 -23.17 -1.03
C VAL A 66 11.63 -22.04 -1.59
N ILE A 67 11.69 -20.88 -0.93
CA ILE A 67 12.53 -19.74 -1.36
C ILE A 67 13.99 -20.17 -1.48
N SER A 68 14.53 -20.76 -0.42
CA SER A 68 15.94 -21.15 -0.34
C SER A 68 16.32 -22.15 -1.43
N ALA A 69 15.46 -23.14 -1.68
CA ALA A 69 15.74 -24.20 -2.65
C ALA A 69 15.46 -23.79 -4.11
N HIS A 70 14.45 -22.95 -4.37
CA HIS A 70 13.93 -22.74 -5.73
C HIS A 70 13.90 -21.27 -6.19
N MET A 71 13.90 -20.29 -5.29
CA MET A 71 13.83 -18.88 -5.70
C MET A 71 15.19 -18.20 -5.66
N VAL A 72 15.99 -18.41 -4.62
CA VAL A 72 17.33 -17.78 -4.48
C VAL A 72 18.25 -18.04 -5.69
N PRO A 73 18.37 -19.27 -6.22
CA PRO A 73 19.24 -19.52 -7.38
C PRO A 73 18.81 -18.76 -8.65
N TYR A 74 17.53 -18.42 -8.76
CA TYR A 74 16.94 -17.76 -9.93
C TYR A 74 16.40 -16.36 -9.62
N ALA A 75 16.77 -15.76 -8.49
CA ALA A 75 16.17 -14.53 -7.99
C ALA A 75 16.19 -13.39 -9.02
N LYS A 76 17.31 -13.24 -9.73
CA LYS A 76 17.45 -12.24 -10.81
C LYS A 76 16.48 -12.48 -11.97
N LEU A 77 16.32 -13.73 -12.40
CA LEU A 77 15.41 -14.09 -13.48
C LEU A 77 13.96 -13.90 -13.05
N LEU A 78 13.63 -14.29 -11.82
CA LEU A 78 12.31 -14.09 -11.23
C LEU A 78 11.97 -12.59 -11.12
N ASN A 79 12.94 -11.75 -10.77
CA ASN A 79 12.75 -10.30 -10.75
C ASN A 79 12.42 -9.73 -12.15
N VAL A 80 13.03 -10.25 -13.22
CA VAL A 80 12.65 -9.89 -14.60
C VAL A 80 11.21 -10.31 -14.91
N VAL A 81 10.77 -11.47 -14.42
CA VAL A 81 9.38 -11.92 -14.56
C VAL A 81 8.44 -10.99 -13.79
N PHE A 82 8.79 -10.59 -12.57
CA PHE A 82 8.00 -9.67 -11.75
C PHE A 82 7.84 -8.32 -12.46
N CYS A 83 8.95 -7.70 -12.85
CA CYS A 83 8.97 -6.49 -13.67
C CYS A 83 8.06 -6.62 -14.91
N SER A 84 8.17 -7.74 -15.64
CA SER A 84 7.38 -7.96 -16.85
C SER A 84 5.87 -8.03 -16.56
N ILE A 85 5.47 -8.74 -15.50
CA ILE A 85 4.06 -8.84 -15.09
C ILE A 85 3.52 -7.46 -14.71
N GLU A 86 4.29 -6.68 -13.95
CA GLU A 86 3.88 -5.35 -13.47
C GLU A 86 3.75 -4.34 -14.61
N LEU A 87 4.74 -4.30 -15.50
CA LEU A 87 4.69 -3.45 -16.70
C LEU A 87 3.54 -3.84 -17.63
N VAL A 88 3.34 -5.14 -17.89
CA VAL A 88 2.22 -5.61 -18.71
C VAL A 88 0.88 -5.25 -18.06
N THR A 89 0.75 -5.43 -16.75
CA THR A 89 -0.45 -5.04 -15.99
C THR A 89 -0.74 -3.57 -16.16
N GLY A 90 0.27 -2.71 -15.95
CA GLY A 90 0.16 -1.27 -16.13
C GLY A 90 -0.27 -0.88 -17.55
N VAL A 91 0.39 -1.43 -18.58
CA VAL A 91 0.04 -1.18 -19.98
C VAL A 91 -1.41 -1.60 -20.27
N LEU A 92 -1.81 -2.80 -19.86
CA LEU A 92 -3.17 -3.30 -20.09
C LEU A 92 -4.25 -2.38 -19.50
N LEU A 93 -3.99 -1.80 -18.32
CA LEU A 93 -4.89 -0.86 -17.65
C LEU A 93 -4.94 0.52 -18.30
N LEU A 94 -3.86 0.95 -18.96
CA LEU A 94 -3.77 2.21 -19.70
C LEU A 94 -4.45 2.14 -21.08
N LEU A 95 -4.66 0.93 -21.61
CA LEU A 95 -5.29 0.73 -22.91
C LEU A 95 -6.81 0.98 -22.86
N ARG A 96 -7.38 1.31 -24.02
CA ARG A 96 -8.81 1.67 -24.15
C ARG A 96 -9.74 0.50 -24.45
N LYS A 97 -9.20 -0.67 -24.80
CA LYS A 97 -10.00 -1.83 -25.21
C LYS A 97 -10.54 -2.56 -23.97
N LYS A 98 -11.85 -2.73 -23.89
CA LYS A 98 -12.55 -3.35 -22.74
C LYS A 98 -11.91 -4.66 -22.28
N PHE A 99 -11.64 -5.59 -23.20
CA PHE A 99 -11.06 -6.89 -22.83
C PHE A 99 -9.64 -6.77 -22.25
N LEU A 100 -8.84 -5.79 -22.70
CA LEU A 100 -7.49 -5.54 -22.18
C LEU A 100 -7.55 -4.94 -20.79
N VAL A 101 -8.46 -3.98 -20.54
CA VAL A 101 -8.66 -3.41 -19.20
C VAL A 101 -9.15 -4.48 -18.22
N ILE A 102 -10.05 -5.37 -18.65
CA ILE A 102 -10.49 -6.51 -17.83
C ILE A 102 -9.32 -7.44 -17.55
N ALA A 103 -8.49 -7.77 -18.54
CA ALA A 103 -7.29 -8.58 -18.35
C ALA A 103 -6.25 -7.92 -17.45
N GLY A 104 -6.11 -6.59 -17.51
CA GLY A 104 -5.24 -5.81 -16.62
C GLY A 104 -5.73 -5.84 -15.18
N ASN A 105 -7.03 -5.67 -14.94
CA ASN A 105 -7.57 -5.80 -13.57
C ASN A 105 -7.56 -7.25 -13.06
N VAL A 106 -7.89 -8.21 -13.95
CA VAL A 106 -7.35 -9.58 -14.02
C VAL A 106 -6.07 -9.82 -13.22
N LEU A 107 -5.00 -9.43 -13.91
CA LEU A 107 -3.63 -9.62 -13.55
C LEU A 107 -3.27 -8.82 -12.30
N SER A 108 -3.70 -7.57 -12.19
CA SER A 108 -3.51 -6.73 -10.99
C SER A 108 -4.11 -7.36 -9.73
N ALA A 109 -5.32 -7.93 -9.83
CA ALA A 109 -5.97 -8.61 -8.71
C ALA A 109 -5.20 -9.84 -8.24
N VAL A 110 -4.83 -10.71 -9.18
CA VAL A 110 -4.12 -11.96 -8.87
C VAL A 110 -2.70 -11.68 -8.41
N TRP A 111 -1.97 -10.85 -9.14
CA TRP A 111 -0.57 -10.53 -8.87
C TRP A 111 -0.40 -9.74 -7.58
N GLY A 112 -1.20 -8.68 -7.37
CA GLY A 112 -1.21 -7.92 -6.12
C GLY A 112 -1.55 -8.80 -4.92
N PHE A 113 -2.49 -9.74 -5.06
CA PHE A 113 -2.79 -10.68 -3.97
C PHE A 113 -1.61 -11.63 -3.68
N LEU A 114 -0.93 -12.14 -4.71
CA LEU A 114 0.25 -12.99 -4.53
C LEU A 114 1.40 -12.23 -3.86
N ILE A 115 1.67 -10.99 -4.26
CA ILE A 115 2.68 -10.14 -3.60
C ILE A 115 2.25 -9.86 -2.17
N TRP A 116 0.99 -9.53 -1.91
CA TRP A 116 0.54 -9.27 -0.54
C TRP A 116 0.78 -10.46 0.39
N VAL A 117 0.49 -11.67 -0.06
CA VAL A 117 0.75 -12.88 0.72
C VAL A 117 2.26 -13.15 0.87
N PHE A 118 2.99 -13.24 -0.24
CA PHE A 118 4.35 -13.79 -0.24
C PHE A 118 5.47 -12.73 -0.23
N GLY A 119 5.21 -11.58 -0.82
CA GLY A 119 6.15 -10.45 -0.90
C GLY A 119 6.01 -9.43 0.24
N GLU A 120 4.83 -9.32 0.86
CA GLU A 120 4.58 -8.42 2.00
C GLU A 120 4.24 -9.18 3.29
N GLY A 121 4.09 -10.52 3.25
CA GLY A 121 3.76 -11.32 4.44
C GLY A 121 2.42 -10.93 5.08
N PHE A 122 1.39 -10.80 4.25
CA PHE A 122 0.07 -10.25 4.60
C PHE A 122 0.11 -8.77 5.05
N GLY A 123 1.12 -8.00 4.65
CA GLY A 123 1.30 -6.61 5.05
C GLY A 123 1.37 -6.42 6.56
N GLY A 124 1.87 -7.44 7.27
CA GLY A 124 1.91 -7.51 8.74
C GLY A 124 0.54 -7.55 9.43
N THR A 125 -0.55 -7.85 8.70
CA THR A 125 -1.90 -7.94 9.27
C THR A 125 -2.10 -9.20 10.13
N LEU A 126 -1.38 -10.28 9.83
CA LEU A 126 -1.48 -11.57 10.53
C LEU A 126 -0.36 -11.81 11.55
N THR A 127 0.57 -10.86 11.68
CA THR A 127 1.76 -10.98 12.52
C THR A 127 1.99 -9.74 13.38
N LEU A 128 2.32 -9.95 14.65
CA LEU A 128 2.85 -8.93 15.55
C LEU A 128 4.36 -8.80 15.29
N SER A 129 4.76 -8.20 14.18
CA SER A 129 6.16 -8.25 13.76
C SER A 129 6.70 -6.91 13.27
N VAL A 130 7.06 -6.03 14.20
CA VAL A 130 8.10 -5.02 13.95
C VAL A 130 9.38 -5.38 14.70
N VAL A 131 10.14 -6.32 14.14
CA VAL A 131 11.47 -6.66 14.66
C VAL A 131 12.51 -5.69 14.09
N HIS A 132 12.61 -4.49 14.67
CA HIS A 132 13.80 -3.65 14.48
C HIS A 132 14.49 -3.25 15.80
N LEU A 133 13.87 -3.55 16.96
CA LEU A 133 14.46 -3.43 18.31
C LEU A 133 14.02 -4.55 19.27
N ASN A 134 13.74 -5.77 18.77
CA ASN A 134 13.11 -6.87 19.54
C ASN A 134 11.73 -6.53 20.13
N LEU A 135 11.00 -5.58 19.53
CA LEU A 135 9.67 -5.16 19.97
C LEU A 135 8.59 -5.71 19.03
N SER A 136 7.89 -6.77 19.43
CA SER A 136 6.82 -7.34 18.61
C SER A 136 5.53 -6.53 18.75
N TYR A 137 5.23 -5.68 17.76
CA TYR A 137 3.94 -4.99 17.63
C TYR A 137 3.38 -5.13 16.19
N PRO A 138 2.06 -5.03 15.98
CA PRO A 138 1.44 -5.09 14.66
C PRO A 138 1.79 -3.86 13.82
N GLU A 139 1.73 -4.01 12.50
CA GLU A 139 1.91 -2.89 11.57
C GLU A 139 0.83 -1.81 11.74
N THR A 140 1.18 -0.58 11.40
CA THR A 140 0.33 0.61 11.52
C THR A 140 0.13 1.27 10.16
N LEU A 141 -0.86 2.15 10.02
CA LEU A 141 -1.01 2.94 8.79
C LEU A 141 0.25 3.76 8.49
N PHE A 142 0.93 4.21 9.55
CA PHE A 142 2.16 4.99 9.45
C PHE A 142 3.33 4.20 8.85
N THR A 143 3.37 2.88 9.08
CA THR A 143 4.44 1.99 8.61
C THR A 143 4.07 1.18 7.38
N GLY A 144 2.82 1.26 6.90
CA GLY A 144 2.41 0.69 5.62
C GLY A 144 1.23 -0.27 5.66
N PHE A 145 0.60 -0.50 6.80
CA PHE A 145 -0.65 -1.29 6.89
C PHE A 145 -1.71 -0.76 5.91
N PRO A 146 -2.47 -1.62 5.21
CA PRO A 146 -2.44 -3.08 5.24
C PRO A 146 -1.52 -3.72 4.18
N GLY A 147 -0.67 -2.92 3.53
CA GLY A 147 0.15 -3.30 2.38
C GLY A 147 -0.33 -2.70 1.06
N ALA A 148 0.61 -2.31 0.19
CA ALA A 148 0.31 -1.70 -1.10
C ALA A 148 -0.31 -2.75 -2.05
N ALA A 149 0.26 -3.95 -2.07
CA ALA A 149 -0.16 -5.03 -2.95
C ALA A 149 -1.63 -5.47 -2.72
N LEU A 150 -2.10 -5.45 -1.46
CA LEU A 150 -3.52 -5.69 -1.15
C LEU A 150 -4.43 -4.64 -1.78
N LEU A 151 -4.02 -3.37 -1.78
CA LEU A 151 -4.82 -2.28 -2.31
C LEU A 151 -4.92 -2.35 -3.82
N TYR A 152 -3.83 -2.69 -4.53
CA TYR A 152 -3.90 -3.02 -5.95
C TYR A 152 -4.96 -4.09 -6.20
N ALA A 153 -4.92 -5.16 -5.41
CA ALA A 153 -5.82 -6.28 -5.60
C ALA A 153 -7.29 -5.90 -5.35
N LEU A 154 -7.58 -5.25 -4.23
CA LEU A 154 -8.93 -4.84 -3.86
C LEU A 154 -9.51 -3.82 -4.85
N ILE A 155 -8.74 -2.79 -5.22
CA ILE A 155 -9.20 -1.77 -6.19
C ILE A 155 -9.53 -2.43 -7.53
N SER A 156 -8.68 -3.35 -8.02
CA SER A 156 -8.95 -4.09 -9.25
C SER A 156 -10.18 -4.98 -9.18
N VAL A 157 -10.38 -5.71 -8.08
CA VAL A 157 -11.59 -6.51 -7.85
C VAL A 157 -12.83 -5.61 -7.85
N PHE A 158 -12.77 -4.47 -7.17
CA PHE A 158 -13.91 -3.55 -7.14
C PHE A 158 -14.21 -3.00 -8.52
N ILE A 159 -13.21 -2.63 -9.32
CA ILE A 159 -13.40 -2.21 -10.71
C ILE A 159 -14.04 -3.33 -11.55
N LEU A 160 -13.56 -4.58 -11.42
CA LEU A 160 -14.08 -5.75 -12.14
C LEU A 160 -15.56 -6.02 -11.84
N VAL A 161 -15.93 -6.00 -10.56
CA VAL A 161 -17.32 -6.23 -10.15
C VAL A 161 -18.22 -5.06 -10.56
N SER A 162 -17.68 -3.84 -10.59
CA SER A 162 -18.42 -2.61 -10.91
C SER A 162 -18.75 -2.44 -12.38
N PHE A 163 -18.15 -3.21 -13.29
CA PHE A 163 -18.63 -3.27 -14.67
C PHE A 163 -20.11 -3.65 -14.78
N LYS A 164 -20.70 -4.23 -13.72
CA LYS A 164 -22.09 -4.68 -13.69
C LYS A 164 -23.03 -3.78 -12.88
N LYS A 165 -22.57 -2.96 -11.91
CA LYS A 165 -23.39 -2.14 -10.98
C LYS A 165 -22.60 -0.99 -10.33
N ARG A 166 -23.30 -0.09 -9.60
CA ARG A 166 -22.78 1.03 -8.77
C ARG A 166 -21.94 0.60 -7.53
N PHE A 167 -21.18 -0.49 -7.64
CA PHE A 167 -20.50 -1.17 -6.54
C PHE A 167 -19.18 -0.49 -6.14
N LEU A 168 -18.46 0.15 -7.07
CA LEU A 168 -17.10 0.66 -6.85
C LEU A 168 -17.05 1.66 -5.71
N LYS A 169 -17.98 2.63 -5.74
CA LYS A 169 -18.04 3.70 -4.74
C LYS A 169 -18.24 3.12 -3.34
N GLU A 170 -19.26 2.29 -3.19
CA GLU A 170 -19.66 1.77 -1.88
C GLU A 170 -18.63 0.78 -1.33
N ALA A 171 -18.15 -0.15 -2.15
CA ALA A 171 -17.10 -1.08 -1.76
C ALA A 171 -15.83 -0.34 -1.32
N SER A 172 -15.37 0.63 -2.14
CA SER A 172 -14.18 1.42 -1.80
C SER A 172 -14.39 2.24 -0.53
N ARG A 173 -15.59 2.79 -0.32
CA ARG A 173 -15.93 3.56 0.88
C ARG A 173 -15.89 2.70 2.14
N LEU A 174 -16.57 1.55 2.12
CA LEU A 174 -16.59 0.63 3.25
C LEU A 174 -15.19 0.08 3.56
N THR A 175 -14.42 -0.28 2.53
CA THR A 175 -13.04 -0.74 2.70
C THR A 175 -12.14 0.37 3.23
N ALA A 176 -12.24 1.61 2.75
CA ALA A 176 -11.46 2.71 3.30
C ALA A 176 -11.84 3.00 4.76
N ILE A 177 -13.13 3.03 5.11
CA ILE A 177 -13.59 3.16 6.50
C ILE A 177 -13.01 2.05 7.36
N LEU A 178 -13.04 0.81 6.87
CA LEU A 178 -12.48 -0.34 7.58
C LEU A 178 -10.98 -0.19 7.80
N ILE A 179 -10.21 0.17 6.77
CA ILE A 179 -8.75 0.30 6.88
C ILE A 179 -8.35 1.43 7.84
N PHE A 180 -8.94 2.62 7.71
CA PHE A 180 -8.65 3.73 8.62
C PHE A 180 -9.16 3.42 10.05
N GLY A 181 -10.35 2.84 10.18
CA GLY A 181 -10.91 2.43 11.46
C GLY A 181 -10.06 1.37 12.16
N LEU A 182 -9.68 0.30 11.46
CA LEU A 182 -8.80 -0.75 12.00
C LEU A 182 -7.42 -0.21 12.33
N GLY A 183 -6.85 0.66 11.49
CA GLY A 183 -5.58 1.32 11.78
C GLY A 183 -5.64 2.10 13.10
N ALA A 184 -6.71 2.85 13.34
CA ALA A 184 -6.91 3.54 14.62
C ALA A 184 -7.10 2.58 15.80
N LEU A 185 -7.85 1.48 15.61
CA LEU A 185 -8.05 0.47 16.66
C LEU A 185 -6.74 -0.25 17.04
N ILE A 186 -5.91 -0.59 16.05
CA ILE A 186 -4.58 -1.15 16.28
C ILE A 186 -3.75 -0.17 17.11
N GLN A 187 -3.81 1.11 16.77
CA GLN A 187 -3.07 2.15 17.44
C GLN A 187 -3.49 2.41 18.90
N LEU A 188 -4.67 1.92 19.32
CA LEU A 188 -5.11 1.94 20.73
C LEU A 188 -4.42 0.89 21.61
N LEU A 189 -3.67 -0.06 21.02
CA LEU A 189 -2.94 -1.05 21.80
C LEU A 189 -1.93 -0.36 22.74
N PRO A 190 -1.79 -0.80 24.01
CA PRO A 190 -0.98 -0.10 25.01
C PRO A 190 0.47 0.15 24.61
N GLN A 191 1.05 -0.76 23.82
CA GLN A 191 2.41 -0.66 23.30
C GLN A 191 2.68 0.61 22.47
N PHE A 192 1.66 1.13 21.77
CA PHE A 192 1.85 2.35 20.98
C PHE A 192 1.90 3.62 21.85
N PHE A 193 1.63 3.52 23.15
CA PHE A 193 1.85 4.61 24.10
C PHE A 193 3.25 4.55 24.74
N ASP A 194 4.08 3.55 24.39
CA ASP A 194 5.45 3.42 24.86
C ASP A 194 6.42 4.33 24.05
N PRO A 195 7.25 5.15 24.73
CA PRO A 195 8.28 5.96 24.08
C PRO A 195 9.17 5.25 23.05
N ARG A 196 9.56 4.00 23.34
CA ARG A 196 10.47 3.21 22.50
C ARG A 196 9.79 2.74 21.24
N VAL A 197 8.52 2.31 21.35
CA VAL A 197 7.71 1.91 20.19
C VAL A 197 7.46 3.12 19.30
N GLN A 198 7.10 4.27 19.87
CA GLN A 198 6.92 5.50 19.11
C GLN A 198 8.19 5.92 18.39
N PHE A 199 9.34 5.93 19.07
CA PHE A 199 10.62 6.20 18.40
C PHE A 199 10.88 5.24 17.23
N SER A 200 10.70 3.94 17.47
CA SER A 200 10.95 2.88 16.47
C SER A 200 10.05 3.00 15.25
N MET A 201 8.77 3.27 15.47
CA MET A 201 7.77 3.45 14.41
C MET A 201 8.13 4.64 13.52
N PHE A 202 8.46 5.78 14.12
CA PHE A 202 8.78 7.01 13.39
C PHE A 202 10.13 6.98 12.67
N VAL A 203 11.11 6.23 13.18
CA VAL A 203 12.44 6.12 12.56
C VAL A 203 12.55 4.94 11.59
N SER A 204 11.49 4.14 11.42
CA SER A 204 11.48 2.91 10.62
C SER A 204 12.02 3.09 9.20
N SER A 205 11.58 4.13 8.48
CA SER A 205 12.09 4.44 7.13
C SER A 205 13.58 4.76 7.08
N VAL A 206 14.15 5.34 8.13
CA VAL A 206 15.59 5.58 8.22
C VAL A 206 16.33 4.27 8.44
N LEU A 207 15.82 3.41 9.33
CA LEU A 207 16.42 2.10 9.61
C LEU A 207 16.38 1.16 8.41
N MET A 208 15.30 1.23 7.62
CA MET A 208 15.15 0.48 6.38
C MET A 208 15.94 1.08 5.19
N GLY A 209 16.59 2.24 5.37
CA GLY A 209 17.32 2.92 4.31
C GLY A 209 16.43 3.51 3.20
N SER A 210 15.12 3.56 3.41
CA SER A 210 14.17 4.12 2.45
C SER A 210 14.14 5.65 2.49
N ALA A 211 14.39 6.26 3.66
CA ALA A 211 14.37 7.71 3.81
C ALA A 211 15.51 8.40 3.03
N PRO A 212 15.21 9.44 2.21
CA PRO A 212 16.24 10.28 1.59
C PRO A 212 17.15 10.92 2.65
N GLN A 213 18.47 10.99 2.38
CA GLN A 213 19.45 11.51 3.35
C GLN A 213 19.12 12.92 3.87
N SER A 214 18.56 13.78 3.01
CA SER A 214 18.12 15.13 3.37
C SER A 214 16.94 15.14 4.35
N LEU A 215 16.12 14.08 4.37
CA LEU A 215 14.96 13.95 5.28
C LEU A 215 15.31 13.33 6.62
N VAL A 216 16.41 12.57 6.71
CA VAL A 216 16.82 11.84 7.93
C VAL A 216 16.84 12.74 9.18
N PRO A 217 17.42 13.96 9.19
CA PRO A 217 17.43 14.79 10.39
C PRO A 217 16.02 15.17 10.87
N TYR A 218 15.08 15.39 9.96
CA TYR A 218 13.70 15.75 10.28
C TYR A 218 12.92 14.55 10.82
N ILE A 219 13.11 13.37 10.22
CA ILE A 219 12.49 12.12 10.68
C ILE A 219 13.02 11.76 12.08
N VAL A 220 14.33 11.83 12.31
CA VAL A 220 14.93 11.55 13.63
C VAL A 220 14.45 12.57 14.67
N LYS A 221 14.32 13.85 14.31
CA LYS A 221 13.76 14.88 15.20
C LYS A 221 12.30 14.59 15.56
N LEU A 222 11.49 14.19 14.58
CA LEU A 222 10.09 13.80 14.80
C LEU A 222 9.99 12.54 15.68
N ALA A 223 10.81 11.52 15.42
CA ALA A 223 10.87 10.31 16.23
C ALA A 223 11.28 10.60 17.68
N SER A 224 12.27 11.48 17.85
CA SER A 224 12.70 11.93 19.18
C SER A 224 11.56 12.66 19.90
N TRP A 225 10.89 13.60 19.23
CA TRP A 225 9.73 14.29 19.81
C TRP A 225 8.59 13.33 20.19
N ALA A 226 8.27 12.39 19.30
CA ALA A 226 7.24 11.37 19.55
C ALA A 226 7.61 10.49 20.77
N SER A 227 8.89 10.19 20.97
CA SER A 227 9.35 9.44 22.14
C SER A 227 9.23 10.22 23.46
N PHE A 228 9.40 11.55 23.44
CA PHE A 228 9.19 12.40 24.62
C PHE A 228 7.70 12.68 24.89
N HIS A 229 6.85 12.58 23.87
CA HIS A 229 5.40 12.82 23.95
C HIS A 229 4.58 11.69 23.32
N PRO A 230 4.75 10.43 23.77
CA PRO A 230 4.20 9.27 23.07
C PRO A 230 2.67 9.26 23.05
N VAL A 231 2.02 9.72 24.12
CA VAL A 231 0.57 9.84 24.18
C VAL A 231 0.06 10.84 23.14
N VAL A 232 0.71 11.99 23.00
CA VAL A 232 0.27 13.04 22.06
C VAL A 232 0.49 12.58 20.63
N ALA A 233 1.67 12.02 20.32
CA ALA A 233 1.98 11.51 18.99
C ALA A 233 1.00 10.39 18.58
N ASN A 234 0.76 9.44 19.47
CA ASN A 234 -0.14 8.32 19.18
C ASN A 234 -1.60 8.76 19.02
N MET A 235 -2.07 9.67 19.89
CA MET A 235 -3.42 10.23 19.78
C MET A 235 -3.61 11.03 18.49
N ALA A 236 -2.57 11.73 18.00
CA ALA A 236 -2.64 12.44 16.73
C ALA A 236 -2.86 11.47 15.54
N GLU A 237 -2.13 10.35 15.50
CA GLU A 237 -2.33 9.29 14.48
C GLU A 237 -3.74 8.69 14.55
N ILE A 238 -4.22 8.35 15.75
CA ILE A 238 -5.58 7.84 15.97
C ILE A 238 -6.61 8.84 15.47
N MET A 239 -6.48 10.11 15.87
CA MET A 239 -7.43 11.16 15.50
C MET A 239 -7.42 11.44 14.00
N ALA A 240 -6.26 11.45 13.35
CA ALA A 240 -6.16 11.64 11.91
C ALA A 240 -6.90 10.52 11.16
N SER A 241 -6.63 9.27 11.55
CA SER A 241 -7.27 8.11 10.93
C SER A 241 -8.79 8.07 11.18
N LEU A 242 -9.24 8.28 12.41
CA LEU A 242 -10.67 8.33 12.74
C LEU A 242 -11.39 9.50 12.06
N SER A 243 -10.74 10.65 11.92
CA SER A 243 -11.32 11.80 11.21
C SER A 243 -11.59 11.46 9.73
N ILE A 244 -10.68 10.73 9.08
CA ILE A 244 -10.87 10.26 7.70
C ILE A 244 -12.01 9.25 7.64
N ALA A 245 -12.00 8.23 8.50
CA ALA A 245 -13.05 7.21 8.56
C ALA A 245 -14.44 7.82 8.81
N PHE A 246 -14.55 8.74 9.77
CA PHE A 246 -15.80 9.42 10.10
C PHE A 246 -16.29 10.31 8.95
N THR A 247 -15.38 11.04 8.29
CA THR A 247 -15.74 11.87 7.13
C THR A 247 -16.23 11.03 5.94
N LEU A 248 -15.69 9.81 5.76
CA LEU A 248 -16.18 8.82 4.80
C LEU A 248 -17.58 8.31 5.16
N ILE A 249 -17.84 7.99 6.43
CA ILE A 249 -19.17 7.58 6.93
C ILE A 249 -20.20 8.66 6.61
N LEU A 250 -19.86 9.93 6.87
CA LEU A 250 -20.69 11.09 6.57
C LEU A 250 -20.78 11.42 5.07
N ASN A 251 -20.06 10.69 4.21
CA ASN A 251 -20.01 10.88 2.76
C ASN A 251 -19.67 12.32 2.34
N LYS A 252 -18.75 12.97 3.07
CA LYS A 252 -18.36 14.36 2.83
C LYS A 252 -17.13 14.42 1.93
N LYS A 253 -17.14 15.34 0.95
CA LYS A 253 -16.00 15.57 0.04
C LYS A 253 -14.73 16.09 0.73
N ALA A 254 -14.87 16.64 1.94
CA ALA A 254 -13.74 17.08 2.76
C ALA A 254 -12.75 15.95 3.09
N VAL A 255 -13.15 14.67 2.94
CA VAL A 255 -12.21 13.55 3.11
C VAL A 255 -11.05 13.61 2.12
N ILE A 256 -11.23 14.14 0.91
CA ILE A 256 -10.18 14.18 -0.11
C ILE A 256 -8.97 15.01 0.36
N PRO A 257 -9.11 16.31 0.70
CA PRO A 257 -7.98 17.07 1.21
C PRO A 257 -7.46 16.53 2.56
N LEU A 258 -8.34 16.03 3.43
CA LEU A 258 -7.95 15.46 4.72
C LEU A 258 -7.04 14.23 4.56
N SER A 259 -7.46 13.27 3.73
CA SER A 259 -6.67 12.07 3.46
C SER A 259 -5.42 12.39 2.66
N ALA A 260 -5.47 13.35 1.72
CA ALA A 260 -4.29 13.76 0.97
C ALA A 260 -3.18 14.27 1.89
N VAL A 261 -3.51 15.14 2.86
CA VAL A 261 -2.53 15.69 3.81
C VAL A 261 -1.97 14.60 4.71
N TYR A 262 -2.84 13.77 5.30
CA TYR A 262 -2.41 12.70 6.19
C TYR A 262 -1.56 11.64 5.47
N LEU A 263 -2.01 11.16 4.32
CA LEU A 263 -1.30 10.15 3.54
C LEU A 263 0.01 10.69 2.98
N ALA A 264 0.10 11.97 2.61
CA ALA A 264 1.36 12.60 2.24
C ALA A 264 2.33 12.65 3.43
N PHE A 265 1.84 12.99 4.63
CA PHE A 265 2.65 12.97 5.85
C PHE A 265 3.19 11.56 6.14
N VAL A 266 2.33 10.54 6.11
CA VAL A 266 2.73 9.13 6.28
C VAL A 266 3.76 8.71 5.23
N TRP A 267 3.52 9.06 3.96
CA TRP A 267 4.41 8.67 2.87
C TRP A 267 5.82 9.26 3.02
N VAL A 268 5.90 10.54 3.42
CA VAL A 268 7.17 11.25 3.58
C VAL A 268 7.90 10.84 4.86
N PHE A 269 7.22 10.93 6.00
CA PHE A 269 7.87 10.80 7.32
C PHE A 269 7.83 9.38 7.86
N GLY A 270 6.79 8.61 7.54
CA GLY A 270 6.69 7.22 7.98
C GLY A 270 7.43 6.28 7.07
N MET A 271 7.18 6.39 5.76
CA MET A 271 7.68 5.42 4.79
C MET A 271 8.92 5.90 4.02
N GLY A 272 9.32 7.17 4.17
CA GLY A 272 10.50 7.72 3.47
C GLY A 272 10.35 7.67 1.95
N PHE A 273 9.15 7.91 1.41
CA PHE A 273 8.79 7.67 0.01
C PHE A 273 9.06 6.23 -0.46
N MET A 274 9.04 5.24 0.44
CA MET A 274 9.42 3.85 0.15
C MET A 274 10.81 3.66 -0.47
N GLY A 275 11.70 4.66 -0.43
CA GLY A 275 13.03 4.55 -1.05
C GLY A 275 13.07 4.96 -2.52
N LEU A 276 12.03 5.61 -3.04
CA LEU A 276 11.95 6.05 -4.45
C LEU A 276 13.16 6.88 -4.89
N PHE A 277 13.74 7.66 -3.99
CA PHE A 277 14.90 8.53 -4.28
C PHE A 277 16.25 7.89 -3.93
N ASN A 278 16.25 6.72 -3.31
CA ASN A 278 17.46 6.02 -2.85
C ASN A 278 17.78 4.78 -3.68
N GLY A 279 16.90 4.38 -4.61
CA GLY A 279 17.11 3.20 -5.47
C GLY A 279 17.01 1.88 -4.72
N VAL A 280 16.16 1.84 -3.69
CA VAL A 280 15.82 0.62 -2.91
C VAL A 280 14.31 0.33 -2.88
N ALA A 281 13.50 1.14 -3.56
CA ALA A 281 12.05 0.98 -3.56
C ALA A 281 11.63 -0.25 -4.36
N THR A 282 10.80 -1.09 -3.75
CA THR A 282 10.09 -2.19 -4.42
C THR A 282 8.84 -1.71 -5.12
N ASP A 283 8.14 -0.76 -4.49
CA ASP A 283 6.88 -0.19 -4.93
C ASP A 283 6.72 1.26 -4.38
N PRO A 284 5.71 2.04 -4.81
CA PRO A 284 5.48 3.40 -4.32
C PRO A 284 4.93 3.48 -2.89
N GLY A 285 4.50 2.37 -2.30
CA GLY A 285 3.91 2.29 -0.96
C GLY A 285 2.39 2.34 -0.91
N THR A 286 1.88 2.09 0.29
CA THR A 286 0.45 2.09 0.63
C THR A 286 -0.26 3.45 0.42
N PRO A 287 0.34 4.62 0.72
CA PRO A 287 -0.38 5.89 0.72
C PRO A 287 -0.95 6.33 -0.66
N PRO A 288 -0.21 6.24 -1.78
CA PRO A 288 -0.78 6.53 -3.10
C PRO A 288 -2.02 5.68 -3.43
N LEU A 289 -1.99 4.39 -3.11
CA LEU A 289 -3.10 3.47 -3.38
C LEU A 289 -4.28 3.69 -2.42
N LEU A 290 -4.04 3.98 -1.14
CA LEU A 290 -5.10 4.39 -0.21
C LEU A 290 -5.77 5.68 -0.68
N PHE A 291 -5.00 6.61 -1.24
CA PHE A 291 -5.57 7.83 -1.79
C PHE A 291 -6.45 7.53 -3.01
N VAL A 292 -6.01 6.65 -3.93
CA VAL A 292 -6.85 6.18 -5.05
C VAL A 292 -8.13 5.51 -4.52
N LEU A 293 -8.06 4.69 -3.47
CA LEU A 293 -9.23 4.09 -2.84
C LEU A 293 -10.20 5.14 -2.29
N VAL A 294 -9.69 6.21 -1.64
CA VAL A 294 -10.51 7.33 -1.17
C VAL A 294 -11.15 8.10 -2.34
N LEU A 295 -10.44 8.27 -3.45
CA LEU A 295 -11.01 8.87 -4.67
C LEU A 295 -12.10 7.98 -5.27
N CYS A 296 -11.93 6.65 -5.29
CA CYS A 296 -12.98 5.72 -5.67
C CYS A 296 -14.21 5.85 -4.75
N ALA A 297 -13.99 5.90 -3.44
CA ALA A 297 -15.04 6.02 -2.42
C ALA A 297 -15.88 7.31 -2.53
N THR A 298 -15.33 8.36 -3.14
CA THR A 298 -15.95 9.68 -3.20
C THR A 298 -16.45 10.05 -4.60
N LEU A 299 -15.63 9.82 -5.63
CA LEU A 299 -15.81 10.31 -6.99
C LEU A 299 -16.39 9.28 -7.96
N ALA A 300 -16.35 7.97 -7.64
CA ALA A 300 -16.95 6.96 -8.52
C ALA A 300 -18.47 7.19 -8.64
N ARG A 301 -19.01 6.97 -9.85
CA ARG A 301 -20.41 7.24 -10.21
C ARG A 301 -21.21 5.97 -10.41
#